data_AF-A0A6P7GCM2-F1
#
_entry.id   AF-A0A6P7GCM2-F1
#
_cell.length_a   1.000
_cell.length_b   1.000
_cell.length_c   1.000
_cell.angle_alpha   90.00
_cell.angle_beta   90.00
_cell.angle_gamma   90.00
#
_symmetry.space_group_name_H-M   'P 1'
#
loop_
_entity.id
_entity.type
_entity.pdbx_description
1 polymer ?
#
loop_
_entity_poly.entity_id
_entity_poly.type
_entity_poly.pdbx_seq_one_letter_code
_entity_poly.pdbx_strand_id
1 'polypeptide(L)'
;MKFYYFNKFLESEIYNESQPIVQYLPDPTKIAKVYNILVYQKASAILLMLEDQVGQEKFREIIKKFLKKYAYHTATTNDFITVVEEVVSDMPLRTFFESYLYQHKFPVLNIDIVDNSTYVITQQVSETVHQEKINATNWTIPISYRTDYSTDLKHIWFHRERDELRLNEPNAKWIIFNPEGNQMYKSVWSTDLWNKIISNFELMDYSTTNTVISDAHYSFRFSKIKCEIIIHLMERFGPEHKKKWILFNSLYNDLKKNLFCHKYTEEAILFWKFLKRRLAETNYKKMSEFKAPKSCDDQFIIQTESYRNNLDQCATWIRKNLKE
;
A
#
# COMPACT_ATOMS: atom_id res chain seq x y z
N MET A 1 -6.40 -13.61 14.46
CA MET A 1 -5.86 -12.29 14.84
C MET A 1 -4.76 -11.91 13.85
N LYS A 2 -5.10 -11.35 12.67
CA LYS A 2 -4.09 -10.83 11.73
C LYS A 2 -3.89 -9.34 12.00
N PHE A 3 -3.31 -8.99 13.15
CA PHE A 3 -2.90 -7.61 13.43
C PHE A 3 -1.46 -7.40 12.96
N TYR A 4 -1.26 -7.49 11.64
CA TYR A 4 -0.06 -6.98 11.03
C TYR A 4 -0.44 -5.80 10.15
N TYR A 5 0.08 -4.61 10.47
CA TYR A 5 -0.20 -3.39 9.72
C TYR A 5 0.73 -3.31 8.51
N PHE A 6 0.45 -4.07 7.43
CA PHE A 6 1.27 -4.02 6.20
C PHE A 6 1.42 -2.60 5.68
N ASN A 7 0.36 -1.80 5.74
CA ASN A 7 0.44 -0.38 5.38
C ASN A 7 1.48 0.38 6.21
N LYS A 8 1.62 0.12 7.51
CA LYS A 8 2.65 0.77 8.35
C LYS A 8 4.05 0.35 7.95
N PHE A 9 4.23 -0.93 7.62
CA PHE A 9 5.51 -1.44 7.10
C PHE A 9 5.87 -0.80 5.76
N LEU A 10 4.95 -0.81 4.79
CA LEU A 10 5.15 -0.20 3.46
C LEU A 10 5.42 1.30 3.58
N GLU A 11 4.70 2.02 4.46
CA GLU A 11 5.01 3.43 4.74
C GLU A 11 6.42 3.60 5.31
N SER A 12 6.88 2.70 6.17
CA SER A 12 8.25 2.77 6.67
C SER A 12 9.28 2.49 5.57
N GLU A 13 9.00 1.57 4.66
CA GLU A 13 9.86 1.26 3.49
C GLU A 13 9.84 2.40 2.44
N ILE A 14 8.81 3.24 2.41
CA ILE A 14 8.76 4.45 1.57
C ILE A 14 9.74 5.53 2.07
N TYR A 15 9.86 5.71 3.39
CA TYR A 15 10.64 6.78 4.00
C TYR A 15 12.03 6.36 4.51
N ASN A 16 12.37 5.08 4.48
CA ASN A 16 13.69 4.59 4.88
C ASN A 16 14.34 3.80 3.74
N GLU A 17 15.66 3.67 3.80
CA GLU A 17 16.42 2.79 2.88
C GLU A 17 15.91 1.34 3.01
N SER A 18 15.52 0.74 1.88
CA SER A 18 15.06 -0.65 1.85
C SER A 18 16.21 -1.60 1.56
N GLN A 19 16.20 -2.77 2.19
CA GLN A 19 17.22 -3.79 1.99
C GLN A 19 16.58 -5.18 1.83
N PRO A 20 17.22 -6.08 1.06
CA PRO A 20 16.86 -7.49 1.05
C PRO A 20 16.99 -8.11 2.45
N ILE A 21 16.15 -9.11 2.75
CA ILE A 21 16.27 -9.89 3.99
C ILE A 21 17.48 -10.81 3.89
N VAL A 22 17.61 -11.52 2.76
CA VAL A 22 18.70 -12.45 2.52
C VAL A 22 19.77 -11.73 1.72
N GLN A 23 20.90 -11.46 2.37
CA GLN A 23 22.06 -10.83 1.77
C GLN A 23 23.36 -11.40 2.36
N TYR A 24 24.41 -11.41 1.56
CA TYR A 24 25.74 -11.81 2.01
C TYR A 24 26.41 -10.68 2.79
N LEU A 25 26.86 -10.96 4.01
CA LEU A 25 27.54 -10.01 4.89
C LEU A 25 28.97 -10.48 5.16
N PRO A 26 29.97 -10.02 4.39
CA PRO A 26 31.36 -10.41 4.59
C PRO A 26 31.99 -9.77 5.83
N ASP A 27 31.41 -8.67 6.32
CA ASP A 27 31.92 -7.88 7.43
C ASP A 27 30.97 -8.00 8.64
N PRO A 28 31.38 -8.70 9.72
CA PRO A 28 30.57 -8.89 10.92
C PRO A 28 30.18 -7.58 11.60
N THR A 29 30.93 -6.49 11.40
CA THR A 29 30.62 -5.19 12.02
C THR A 29 29.34 -4.56 11.44
N LYS A 30 28.92 -4.99 10.24
CA LYS A 30 27.70 -4.50 9.57
C LYS A 30 26.43 -5.21 10.01
N ILE A 31 26.53 -6.29 10.79
CA ILE A 31 25.38 -7.08 11.27
C ILE A 31 24.36 -6.17 11.97
N ALA A 32 24.80 -5.31 12.90
CA ALA A 32 23.90 -4.42 13.64
C ALA A 32 23.12 -3.43 12.75
N LYS A 33 23.65 -3.06 11.57
CA LYS A 33 22.98 -2.17 10.62
C LYS A 33 21.88 -2.90 9.83
N VAL A 34 22.09 -4.19 9.56
CA VAL A 34 21.18 -5.04 8.78
C VAL A 34 20.02 -5.54 9.63
N TYR A 35 20.28 -5.92 10.89
CA TYR A 35 19.24 -6.36 11.82
C TYR A 35 18.48 -5.18 12.40
N ASN A 36 17.65 -4.57 11.56
CA ASN A 36 16.76 -3.48 11.94
C ASN A 36 15.28 -3.91 11.92
N ILE A 37 14.41 -3.06 12.47
CA ILE A 37 12.98 -3.34 12.60
C ILE A 37 12.29 -3.66 11.26
N LEU A 38 12.76 -3.08 10.14
CA LEU A 38 12.17 -3.30 8.82
C LEU A 38 12.41 -4.73 8.34
N VAL A 39 13.58 -5.31 8.58
CA VAL A 39 13.87 -6.71 8.22
C VAL A 39 12.99 -7.67 9.01
N TYR A 40 12.82 -7.45 10.33
CA TYR A 40 11.91 -8.26 11.16
C TYR A 40 10.46 -8.14 10.70
N GLN A 41 10.03 -6.92 10.37
CA GLN A 41 8.70 -6.66 9.84
C GLN A 41 8.49 -7.36 8.49
N LYS A 42 9.42 -7.20 7.53
CA LYS A 42 9.35 -7.79 6.20
C LYS A 42 9.28 -9.32 6.26
N ALA A 43 10.15 -9.95 7.04
CA ALA A 43 10.16 -11.41 7.21
C ALA A 43 8.84 -11.94 7.80
N SER A 44 8.30 -11.26 8.82
CA SER A 44 7.01 -11.63 9.43
C SER A 44 5.85 -11.49 8.43
N ALA A 45 5.86 -10.43 7.62
CA ALA A 45 4.87 -10.19 6.58
C ALA A 45 4.87 -11.29 5.51
N ILE A 46 6.05 -11.75 5.08
CA ILE A 46 6.18 -12.85 4.11
C ILE A 46 5.58 -14.15 4.64
N LEU A 47 5.83 -14.48 5.92
CA LEU A 47 5.24 -15.67 6.54
C LEU A 47 3.71 -15.57 6.66
N LEU A 48 3.18 -14.38 6.95
CA LEU A 48 1.74 -14.14 7.00
C LEU A 48 1.08 -14.23 5.61
N MET A 49 1.74 -13.73 4.57
CA MET A 49 1.29 -13.93 3.19
C MET A 49 1.34 -15.40 2.80
N LEU A 50 2.37 -16.15 3.21
CA LEU A 50 2.42 -17.59 3.00
C LEU A 50 1.24 -18.29 3.68
N GLU A 51 0.98 -18.03 4.96
CA GLU A 51 -0.16 -18.60 5.70
C GLU A 51 -1.50 -18.25 5.03
N ASP A 52 -1.63 -17.03 4.49
CA ASP A 52 -2.81 -16.59 3.74
C ASP A 52 -3.04 -17.43 2.48
N GLN A 53 -1.96 -17.75 1.74
CA GLN A 53 -2.06 -18.51 0.50
C GLN A 53 -2.25 -20.02 0.72
N VAL A 54 -1.52 -20.61 1.67
CA VAL A 54 -1.55 -22.06 1.87
C VAL A 54 -2.60 -22.51 2.88
N GLY A 55 -3.12 -21.58 3.68
CA GLY A 55 -4.04 -21.87 4.79
C GLY A 55 -3.32 -22.32 6.06
N GLN A 56 -3.99 -22.12 7.20
CA GLN A 56 -3.40 -22.34 8.53
C GLN A 56 -2.95 -23.80 8.78
N GLU A 57 -3.68 -24.79 8.26
CA GLU A 57 -3.34 -26.20 8.46
C GLU A 57 -2.04 -26.57 7.76
N LYS A 58 -1.93 -26.25 6.48
CA LYS A 58 -0.71 -26.45 5.68
C LYS A 58 0.45 -25.63 6.21
N PHE A 59 0.21 -24.39 6.64
CA PHE A 59 1.25 -23.57 7.27
C PHE A 59 1.81 -24.24 8.53
N ARG A 60 0.95 -24.76 9.42
CA ARG A 60 1.40 -25.52 10.60
C ARG A 60 2.13 -26.81 10.22
N GLU A 61 1.69 -27.50 9.17
CA GLU A 61 2.37 -28.68 8.62
C GLU A 61 3.80 -28.33 8.17
N ILE A 62 3.96 -27.27 7.38
CA ILE A 62 5.25 -26.73 6.92
C ILE A 62 6.17 -26.47 8.11
N ILE A 63 5.71 -25.71 9.11
CA ILE A 63 6.54 -25.35 10.28
C ILE A 63 6.94 -26.60 11.06
N LYS A 64 6.01 -27.53 11.31
CA LYS A 64 6.30 -28.79 12.02
C LYS A 64 7.32 -29.63 11.26
N LYS A 65 7.16 -29.75 9.94
CA LYS A 65 8.05 -30.54 9.08
C LYS A 65 9.45 -29.94 9.05
N PHE A 66 9.55 -28.62 8.90
CA PHE A 66 10.81 -27.89 8.90
C PHE A 66 11.57 -28.07 10.23
N LEU A 67 10.90 -27.81 11.36
CA LEU A 67 11.50 -27.92 12.69
C LEU A 67 11.95 -29.36 13.01
N LYS A 68 11.20 -30.37 12.58
CA LYS A 68 11.60 -31.78 12.76
C LYS A 68 12.78 -32.16 11.86
N LYS A 69 12.76 -31.76 10.59
CA LYS A 69 13.79 -32.11 9.60
C LYS A 69 15.16 -31.53 9.96
N TYR A 70 15.19 -30.33 10.51
CA TYR A 70 16.43 -29.62 10.88
C TYR A 70 16.64 -29.52 12.40
N ALA A 71 15.96 -30.36 13.20
CA ALA A 71 16.15 -30.40 14.64
C ALA A 71 17.63 -30.67 14.97
N TYR A 72 18.22 -29.85 15.84
CA TYR A 72 19.62 -29.93 16.26
C TYR A 72 20.67 -29.70 15.15
N HIS A 73 20.25 -29.14 14.01
CA HIS A 73 21.12 -28.79 12.89
C HIS A 73 20.90 -27.34 12.44
N THR A 74 21.76 -26.83 11.58
CA THR A 74 21.57 -25.53 10.91
C THR A 74 20.70 -25.70 9.66
N ALA A 75 19.90 -24.69 9.34
CA ALA A 75 19.10 -24.64 8.12
C ALA A 75 19.33 -23.31 7.39
N THR A 76 19.24 -23.35 6.06
CA THR A 76 19.32 -22.19 5.18
C THR A 76 17.93 -21.73 4.74
N THR A 77 17.86 -20.57 4.07
CA THR A 77 16.64 -20.12 3.41
C THR A 77 16.12 -21.14 2.38
N ASN A 78 17.02 -21.72 1.58
CA ASN A 78 16.64 -22.70 0.57
C ASN A 78 16.09 -24.00 1.17
N ASP A 79 16.60 -24.38 2.35
CA ASP A 79 16.10 -25.53 3.10
C ASP A 79 14.65 -25.34 3.55
N PHE A 80 14.30 -24.12 4.00
CA PHE A 80 12.91 -23.77 4.33
C PHE A 80 12.01 -23.78 3.09
N ILE A 81 12.43 -23.15 1.99
CA ILE A 81 11.67 -23.12 0.73
C ILE A 81 11.41 -24.54 0.22
N THR A 82 12.41 -25.42 0.28
CA THR A 82 12.26 -26.82 -0.13
C THR A 82 11.21 -27.55 0.72
N VAL A 83 11.19 -27.35 2.04
CA VAL A 83 10.14 -27.94 2.90
C VAL A 83 8.75 -27.39 2.56
N VAL A 84 8.65 -26.11 2.20
CA VAL A 84 7.39 -25.51 1.76
C VAL A 84 6.88 -26.20 0.49
N GLU A 85 7.74 -26.35 -0.53
CA GLU A 85 7.40 -27.01 -1.80
C GLU A 85 7.05 -28.50 -1.63
N GLU A 86 7.68 -29.19 -0.67
CA GLU A 86 7.33 -30.57 -0.35
C GLU A 86 5.91 -30.72 0.25
N VAL A 87 5.36 -29.66 0.86
CA VAL A 87 4.02 -29.67 1.49
C VAL A 87 2.95 -29.06 0.56
N VAL A 88 3.34 -28.11 -0.28
CA VAL A 88 2.49 -27.38 -1.23
C VAL A 88 3.21 -27.30 -2.57
N SER A 89 2.80 -28.13 -3.52
CA SER A 89 3.48 -28.30 -4.82
C SER A 89 2.78 -27.61 -6.00
N ASP A 90 1.57 -27.09 -5.80
CA ASP A 90 0.70 -26.51 -6.82
C ASP A 90 0.72 -24.97 -6.86
N MET A 91 1.64 -24.34 -6.13
CA MET A 91 1.80 -22.88 -6.05
C MET A 91 3.24 -22.46 -6.38
N PRO A 92 3.45 -21.26 -6.95
CA PRO A 92 4.79 -20.77 -7.33
C PRO A 92 5.58 -20.23 -6.12
N LEU A 93 5.72 -21.04 -5.07
CA LEU A 93 6.24 -20.59 -3.76
C LEU A 93 7.73 -20.26 -3.78
N ARG A 94 8.53 -20.94 -4.59
CA ARG A 94 9.95 -20.63 -4.74
C ARG A 94 10.19 -19.26 -5.36
N THR A 95 9.56 -18.95 -6.49
CA THR A 95 9.70 -17.63 -7.11
C THR A 95 9.07 -16.54 -6.24
N PHE A 96 8.00 -16.84 -5.49
CA PHE A 96 7.48 -15.96 -4.44
C PHE A 96 8.54 -15.63 -3.37
N PHE A 97 9.16 -16.63 -2.75
CA PHE A 97 10.19 -16.39 -1.73
C PHE A 97 11.41 -15.66 -2.31
N GLU A 98 11.87 -16.06 -3.50
CA GLU A 98 12.95 -15.36 -4.19
C GLU A 98 12.64 -13.88 -4.39
N SER A 99 11.41 -13.56 -4.82
CA SER A 99 10.96 -12.20 -5.05
C SER A 99 10.94 -11.35 -3.77
N TYR A 100 10.50 -11.88 -2.63
CA TYR A 100 10.35 -11.08 -1.41
C TYR A 100 11.55 -11.13 -0.45
N LEU A 101 12.36 -12.18 -0.47
CA LEU A 101 13.51 -12.33 0.44
C LEU A 101 14.78 -11.66 -0.09
N TYR A 102 14.99 -11.67 -1.41
CA TYR A 102 16.26 -11.25 -2.03
C TYR A 102 16.18 -9.86 -2.69
N GLN A 103 15.00 -9.23 -2.68
CA GLN A 103 14.81 -7.91 -3.27
C GLN A 103 14.49 -6.86 -2.20
N HIS A 104 15.05 -5.66 -2.36
CA HIS A 104 14.61 -4.46 -1.66
C HIS A 104 13.33 -3.94 -2.31
N LYS A 105 12.66 -3.01 -1.64
CA LYS A 105 11.37 -2.43 -2.03
C LYS A 105 10.24 -3.47 -2.10
N PHE A 106 9.14 -3.05 -2.67
CA PHE A 106 7.91 -3.82 -2.85
C PHE A 106 7.30 -3.53 -4.23
N PRO A 107 6.50 -4.45 -4.78
CA PRO A 107 5.82 -4.23 -6.05
C PRO A 107 4.67 -3.22 -5.94
N VAL A 108 4.47 -2.47 -7.01
CA VAL A 108 3.29 -1.64 -7.24
C VAL A 108 2.56 -2.19 -8.45
N LEU A 109 1.28 -2.51 -8.30
CA LEU A 109 0.40 -2.90 -9.39
C LEU A 109 -0.09 -1.63 -10.08
N ASN A 110 0.07 -1.52 -11.40
CA ASN A 110 -0.62 -0.53 -12.21
C ASN A 110 -1.84 -1.19 -12.85
N ILE A 111 -3.01 -0.60 -12.66
CA ILE A 111 -4.29 -1.16 -13.09
C ILE A 111 -4.93 -0.22 -14.08
N ASP A 112 -5.22 -0.76 -15.25
CA ASP A 112 -6.04 -0.12 -16.26
C ASP A 112 -7.21 -1.02 -16.67
N ILE A 113 -8.12 -0.47 -17.49
CA ILE A 113 -9.27 -1.20 -18.01
C ILE A 113 -9.35 -1.07 -19.52
N VAL A 114 -9.55 -2.20 -20.18
CA VAL A 114 -9.79 -2.33 -21.62
C VAL A 114 -11.24 -2.76 -21.83
N ASP A 115 -11.90 -2.11 -22.79
CA ASP A 115 -13.26 -2.42 -23.23
C ASP A 115 -14.32 -2.45 -22.11
N ASN A 116 -14.12 -1.68 -21.03
CA ASN A 116 -14.97 -1.60 -19.85
C ASN A 116 -15.22 -2.92 -19.07
N SER A 117 -14.59 -4.04 -19.45
CA SER A 117 -14.79 -5.34 -18.81
C SER A 117 -13.49 -6.02 -18.37
N THR A 118 -12.38 -5.75 -19.06
CA THR A 118 -11.12 -6.45 -18.83
C THR A 118 -10.11 -5.54 -18.16
N TYR A 119 -9.75 -5.88 -16.93
CA TYR A 119 -8.71 -5.18 -16.19
C TYR A 119 -7.35 -5.71 -16.61
N VAL A 120 -6.43 -4.80 -16.94
CA VAL A 120 -5.04 -5.10 -17.28
C VAL A 120 -4.17 -4.64 -16.13
N ILE A 121 -3.42 -5.57 -15.56
CA ILE A 121 -2.57 -5.36 -14.41
C ILE A 121 -1.13 -5.55 -14.86
N THR A 122 -0.31 -4.51 -14.71
CA THR A 122 1.15 -4.58 -14.84
C THR A 122 1.78 -4.32 -13.49
N GLN A 123 3.09 -4.55 -13.37
CA GLN A 123 3.82 -4.29 -12.13
C GLN A 123 5.05 -3.43 -12.36
N GLN A 124 5.44 -2.70 -11.32
CA GLN A 124 6.67 -1.93 -11.26
C GLN A 124 7.27 -1.96 -9.86
N VAL A 125 8.55 -1.60 -9.75
CA VAL A 125 9.22 -1.38 -8.47
C VAL A 125 8.66 -0.12 -7.80
N SER A 126 8.46 -0.14 -6.48
CA SER A 126 7.95 1.04 -5.77
C SER A 126 8.88 2.25 -5.83
N GLU A 127 8.28 3.41 -6.05
CA GLU A 127 8.87 4.71 -5.76
C GLU A 127 8.89 4.95 -4.24
N THR A 128 9.98 5.55 -3.78
CA THR A 128 10.32 5.80 -2.38
C THR A 128 10.88 7.21 -2.25
N VAL A 129 10.83 7.80 -1.06
CA VAL A 129 11.41 9.15 -0.83
C VAL A 129 12.93 9.10 -0.92
N HIS A 130 13.53 8.02 -0.43
CA HIS A 130 14.95 7.75 -0.68
C HIS A 130 15.16 7.24 -2.10
N GLN A 131 16.04 7.91 -2.85
CA GLN A 131 16.45 7.52 -4.20
C GLN A 131 17.62 6.55 -4.15
N GLU A 132 17.36 5.33 -3.67
CA GLU A 132 18.31 4.23 -3.72
C GLU A 132 18.40 3.63 -5.13
N LYS A 133 19.56 3.08 -5.49
CA LYS A 133 19.78 2.45 -6.80
C LYS A 133 18.84 1.24 -6.94
N ILE A 134 17.96 1.29 -7.94
CA ILE A 134 17.03 0.20 -8.22
C ILE A 134 17.78 -0.94 -8.89
N ASN A 135 17.93 -2.04 -8.16
CA ASN A 135 18.39 -3.34 -8.67
C ASN A 135 17.29 -4.42 -8.59
N ALA A 136 16.08 -4.06 -8.16
CA ALA A 136 14.94 -4.98 -8.08
C ALA A 136 14.35 -5.24 -9.47
N THR A 137 13.67 -6.38 -9.59
CA THR A 137 13.01 -6.90 -10.81
C THR A 137 11.56 -7.27 -10.47
N ASN A 138 10.82 -7.85 -11.41
CA ASN A 138 9.44 -8.26 -11.16
C ASN A 138 9.30 -9.28 -10.00
N TRP A 139 8.15 -9.22 -9.33
CA TRP A 139 7.75 -10.11 -8.25
C TRP A 139 6.79 -11.19 -8.74
N THR A 140 6.89 -12.38 -8.13
CA THR A 140 5.76 -13.34 -8.13
C THR A 140 4.83 -12.95 -6.99
N ILE A 141 3.70 -12.34 -7.32
CA ILE A 141 2.81 -11.66 -6.37
C ILE A 141 1.58 -12.52 -6.11
N PRO A 142 1.28 -12.90 -4.86
CA PRO A 142 -0.03 -13.41 -4.49
C PRO A 142 -1.00 -12.24 -4.41
N ILE A 143 -1.89 -12.14 -5.39
CA ILE A 143 -2.88 -11.08 -5.47
C ILE A 143 -4.18 -11.59 -4.86
N SER A 144 -4.75 -10.78 -3.96
CA SER A 144 -6.15 -10.85 -3.57
C SER A 144 -6.89 -9.65 -4.12
N TYR A 145 -8.11 -9.85 -4.60
CA TYR A 145 -8.98 -8.76 -5.00
C TYR A 145 -10.43 -9.03 -4.66
N ARG A 146 -11.21 -7.94 -4.60
CA ARG A 146 -12.65 -7.93 -4.35
C ARG A 146 -13.33 -7.05 -5.39
N THR A 147 -14.56 -7.41 -5.76
CA THR A 147 -15.44 -6.62 -6.63
C THR A 147 -16.64 -6.10 -5.84
N ASP A 148 -17.44 -5.21 -6.42
CA ASP A 148 -18.63 -4.65 -5.75
C ASP A 148 -19.74 -5.68 -5.51
N TYR A 149 -19.82 -6.70 -6.35
CA TYR A 149 -20.88 -7.70 -6.30
C TYR A 149 -20.55 -8.93 -5.42
N SER A 150 -19.32 -9.02 -4.89
CA SER A 150 -18.89 -10.16 -4.07
C SER A 150 -18.13 -9.70 -2.84
N THR A 151 -18.46 -10.26 -1.68
CA THR A 151 -17.69 -10.08 -0.44
C THR A 151 -16.46 -10.98 -0.38
N ASP A 152 -16.43 -12.03 -1.20
CA ASP A 152 -15.39 -13.05 -1.17
C ASP A 152 -14.10 -12.52 -1.78
N LEU A 153 -12.97 -12.92 -1.20
CA LEU A 153 -11.66 -12.63 -1.75
C LEU A 153 -11.36 -13.62 -2.86
N LYS A 154 -11.07 -13.10 -4.05
CA LYS A 154 -10.53 -13.88 -5.15
C LYS A 154 -9.01 -13.85 -5.07
N HIS A 155 -8.38 -15.01 -5.23
CA HIS A 155 -6.92 -15.17 -5.17
C HIS A 155 -6.37 -15.59 -6.53
N ILE A 156 -5.29 -14.94 -6.96
CA ILE A 156 -4.58 -15.22 -8.21
C ILE A 156 -3.08 -14.94 -8.04
N TRP A 157 -2.25 -15.59 -8.86
CA TRP A 157 -0.81 -15.34 -8.88
C TRP A 157 -0.42 -14.49 -10.10
N PHE A 158 0.29 -13.39 -9.87
CA PHE A 158 0.98 -12.66 -10.93
C PHE A 158 2.44 -13.11 -10.96
N HIS A 159 2.78 -13.96 -11.92
CA HIS A 159 4.13 -14.50 -12.10
C HIS A 159 5.11 -13.41 -12.57
N ARG A 160 6.32 -13.38 -12.01
CA ARG A 160 7.34 -12.36 -12.34
C ARG A 160 7.76 -12.38 -13.81
N GLU A 161 7.63 -13.52 -14.47
CA GLU A 161 7.98 -13.75 -15.87
C GLU A 161 6.94 -13.19 -16.85
N ARG A 162 5.78 -12.72 -16.36
CA ARG A 162 4.73 -12.11 -17.19
C ARG A 162 4.80 -10.60 -17.11
N ASP A 163 4.63 -9.97 -18.27
CA ASP A 163 4.54 -8.50 -18.37
C ASP A 163 3.19 -7.97 -17.84
N GLU A 164 2.11 -8.72 -18.08
CA GLU A 164 0.77 -8.35 -17.67
C GLU A 164 -0.08 -9.55 -17.21
N LEU A 165 -1.10 -9.23 -16.42
CA LEU A 165 -2.18 -10.10 -15.99
C LEU A 165 -3.52 -9.49 -16.42
N ARG A 166 -4.42 -10.29 -16.98
CA ARG A 166 -5.75 -9.85 -17.43
C ARG A 166 -6.85 -10.51 -16.61
N LEU A 167 -7.80 -9.72 -16.11
CA LEU A 167 -8.96 -10.18 -15.36
C LEU A 167 -10.24 -9.70 -16.03
N ASN A 168 -11.09 -10.65 -16.45
CA ASN A 168 -12.37 -10.34 -17.07
C ASN A 168 -13.46 -10.26 -15.99
N GLU A 169 -13.95 -9.06 -15.74
CA GLU A 169 -14.91 -8.72 -14.69
C GLU A 169 -16.00 -7.78 -15.25
N PRO A 170 -16.81 -8.23 -16.22
CA PRO A 170 -17.66 -7.37 -17.04
C PRO A 170 -18.77 -6.64 -16.26
N ASN A 171 -19.15 -7.17 -15.11
CA ASN A 171 -20.21 -6.61 -14.27
C ASN A 171 -19.68 -5.84 -13.06
N ALA A 172 -18.36 -5.75 -12.88
CA ALA A 172 -17.77 -5.08 -11.74
C ALA A 172 -17.84 -3.55 -11.92
N LYS A 173 -18.43 -2.86 -10.95
CA LYS A 173 -18.33 -1.38 -10.88
C LYS A 173 -16.93 -0.94 -10.48
N TRP A 174 -16.27 -1.74 -9.65
CA TRP A 174 -14.90 -1.52 -9.20
C TRP A 174 -14.22 -2.87 -8.89
N ILE A 175 -12.88 -2.86 -8.94
CA ILE A 175 -12.03 -3.92 -8.42
C ILE A 175 -11.02 -3.29 -7.49
N ILE A 176 -11.01 -3.71 -6.23
CA ILE A 176 -10.01 -3.31 -5.25
C ILE A 176 -9.10 -4.50 -4.98
N PHE A 177 -7.81 -4.27 -5.20
CA PHE A 177 -6.74 -5.21 -4.90
C PHE A 177 -6.27 -5.02 -3.46
N ASN A 178 -5.81 -6.08 -2.82
CA ASN A 178 -5.43 -6.10 -1.40
C ASN A 178 -6.50 -5.51 -0.45
N PRO A 179 -7.79 -5.87 -0.60
CA PRO A 179 -8.87 -5.21 0.15
C PRO A 179 -8.77 -5.42 1.66
N GLU A 180 -8.05 -6.45 2.14
CA GLU A 180 -7.78 -6.67 3.57
C GLU A 180 -6.47 -6.02 4.06
N GLY A 181 -5.69 -5.42 3.15
CA GLY A 181 -4.40 -4.79 3.48
C GLY A 181 -3.40 -5.78 4.09
N ASN A 182 -3.46 -7.05 3.69
CA ASN A 182 -2.65 -8.15 4.21
C ASN A 182 -1.56 -8.64 3.24
N GLN A 183 -1.34 -7.92 2.14
CA GLN A 183 -0.32 -8.23 1.13
C GLN A 183 0.68 -7.07 0.98
N MET A 184 1.91 -7.39 0.55
CA MET A 184 3.03 -6.46 0.40
C MET A 184 3.08 -5.83 -1.00
N TYR A 185 2.04 -5.10 -1.37
CA TYR A 185 2.04 -4.29 -2.58
C TYR A 185 1.09 -3.10 -2.46
N LYS A 186 1.26 -2.14 -3.37
CA LYS A 186 0.35 -1.00 -3.58
C LYS A 186 -0.30 -1.08 -4.94
N SER A 187 -1.46 -0.45 -5.08
CA SER A 187 -2.21 -0.40 -6.33
C SER A 187 -2.30 1.04 -6.83
N VAL A 188 -2.11 1.24 -8.13
CA VAL A 188 -2.29 2.53 -8.80
C VAL A 188 -3.26 2.31 -9.95
N TRP A 189 -4.43 2.94 -9.85
CA TRP A 189 -5.46 2.86 -10.89
C TRP A 189 -5.36 4.01 -11.90
N SER A 190 -5.79 3.77 -13.13
CA SER A 190 -5.99 4.83 -14.13
C SER A 190 -7.07 5.83 -13.69
N THR A 191 -7.09 7.02 -14.30
CA THR A 191 -8.03 8.10 -13.93
C THR A 191 -9.49 7.65 -14.03
N ASP A 192 -9.85 6.89 -15.06
CA ASP A 192 -11.21 6.39 -15.25
C ASP A 192 -11.62 5.41 -14.14
N LEU A 193 -10.69 4.56 -13.70
CA LEU A 193 -10.91 3.66 -12.59
C LEU A 193 -11.01 4.40 -11.25
N TRP A 194 -10.23 5.46 -11.03
CA TRP A 194 -10.41 6.32 -9.87
C TRP A 194 -11.79 6.97 -9.81
N ASN A 195 -12.32 7.42 -10.95
CA ASN A 195 -13.67 7.98 -11.04
C ASN A 195 -14.75 6.94 -10.68
N LYS A 196 -14.58 5.68 -11.14
CA LYS A 196 -15.45 4.56 -10.74
C LYS A 196 -15.36 4.27 -9.24
N ILE A 197 -14.15 4.26 -8.67
CA ILE A 197 -13.91 4.08 -7.23
C ILE A 197 -14.60 5.17 -6.42
N ILE A 198 -14.35 6.45 -6.75
CA ILE A 198 -14.95 7.61 -6.08
C ILE A 198 -16.48 7.50 -6.08
N SER A 199 -17.08 7.13 -7.22
CA SER A 199 -18.54 7.07 -7.36
C SER A 199 -19.20 5.98 -6.52
N ASN A 200 -18.44 4.99 -6.03
CA ASN A 200 -18.94 3.87 -5.24
C ASN A 200 -18.28 3.77 -3.85
N PHE A 201 -17.47 4.76 -3.47
CA PHE A 201 -16.56 4.69 -2.32
C PHE A 201 -17.28 4.48 -0.98
N GLU A 202 -18.48 5.07 -0.82
CA GLU A 202 -19.29 4.93 0.40
C GLU A 202 -19.76 3.49 0.66
N LEU A 203 -19.97 2.72 -0.41
CA LEU A 203 -20.46 1.33 -0.38
C LEU A 203 -19.39 0.32 0.04
N MET A 204 -18.12 0.70 0.01
CA MET A 204 -17.01 -0.20 0.35
C MET A 204 -17.02 -0.52 1.85
N ASP A 205 -16.62 -1.72 2.26
CA ASP A 205 -16.42 -2.03 3.68
C ASP A 205 -15.21 -1.29 4.27
N TYR A 206 -14.98 -1.43 5.57
CA TYR A 206 -13.92 -0.70 6.26
C TYR A 206 -12.50 -1.06 5.76
N SER A 207 -12.22 -2.34 5.51
CA SER A 207 -10.90 -2.79 5.08
C SER A 207 -10.59 -2.32 3.65
N THR A 208 -11.56 -2.51 2.74
CA THR A 208 -11.49 -2.04 1.35
C THR A 208 -11.30 -0.52 1.28
N THR A 209 -12.07 0.22 2.07
CA THR A 209 -11.94 1.68 2.20
C THR A 209 -10.52 2.08 2.64
N ASN A 210 -9.99 1.39 3.65
CA ASN A 210 -8.65 1.67 4.18
C ASN A 210 -7.56 1.44 3.14
N THR A 211 -7.66 0.36 2.35
CA THR A 211 -6.72 0.09 1.25
C THR A 211 -6.78 1.19 0.20
N VAL A 212 -7.98 1.58 -0.26
CA VAL A 212 -8.14 2.65 -1.26
C VAL A 212 -7.54 3.97 -0.78
N ILE A 213 -7.77 4.37 0.49
CA ILE A 213 -7.18 5.59 1.06
C ILE A 213 -5.65 5.47 1.13
N SER A 214 -5.13 4.33 1.56
CA SER A 214 -3.68 4.11 1.67
C SER A 214 -3.01 4.15 0.30
N ASP A 215 -3.65 3.61 -0.73
CA ASP A 215 -3.14 3.57 -2.09
C ASP A 215 -3.30 4.91 -2.81
N ALA A 216 -4.35 5.68 -2.49
CA ALA A 216 -4.48 7.08 -2.90
C ALA A 216 -3.37 7.94 -2.29
N HIS A 217 -3.01 7.69 -1.03
CA HIS A 217 -1.91 8.40 -0.37
C HIS A 217 -0.57 8.14 -1.09
N TYR A 218 -0.26 6.87 -1.37
CA TYR A 218 0.91 6.49 -2.17
C TYR A 218 0.89 7.15 -3.55
N SER A 219 -0.25 7.07 -4.24
CA SER A 219 -0.40 7.60 -5.59
C SER A 219 -0.22 9.12 -5.65
N PHE A 220 -0.74 9.86 -4.68
CA PHE A 220 -0.56 11.32 -4.63
C PHE A 220 0.89 11.70 -4.35
N ARG A 221 1.52 10.96 -3.43
CA ARG A 221 2.92 11.14 -3.03
C ARG A 221 3.88 11.05 -4.21
N PHE A 222 3.61 10.17 -5.15
CA PHE A 222 4.44 9.94 -6.33
C PHE A 222 3.79 10.44 -7.62
N SER A 223 2.93 11.46 -7.50
CA SER A 223 2.34 12.19 -8.64
C SER A 223 1.60 11.31 -9.66
N LYS A 224 1.02 10.21 -9.20
CA LYS A 224 0.18 9.29 -9.99
C LYS A 224 -1.29 9.72 -10.01
N ILE A 225 -1.73 10.47 -9.00
CA ILE A 225 -3.06 11.09 -8.96
C ILE A 225 -2.96 12.58 -8.61
N LYS A 226 -3.98 13.30 -9.06
CA LYS A 226 -4.20 14.70 -8.70
C LYS A 226 -4.86 14.79 -7.32
N CYS A 227 -4.66 15.94 -6.68
CA CYS A 227 -5.25 16.31 -5.39
C CYS A 227 -6.78 16.21 -5.34
N GLU A 228 -7.45 16.49 -6.46
CA GLU A 228 -8.91 16.43 -6.57
C GLU A 228 -9.46 15.03 -6.27
N ILE A 229 -8.73 13.96 -6.62
CA ILE A 229 -9.12 12.57 -6.30
C ILE A 229 -9.23 12.39 -4.78
N ILE A 230 -8.24 12.87 -4.02
CA ILE A 230 -8.26 12.79 -2.55
C ILE A 230 -9.45 13.54 -1.97
N ILE A 231 -9.69 14.76 -2.45
CA ILE A 231 -10.75 15.63 -1.93
C ILE A 231 -12.12 15.01 -2.25
N HIS A 232 -12.31 14.51 -3.48
CA HIS A 232 -13.53 13.81 -3.87
C HIS A 232 -13.76 12.54 -3.05
N LEU A 233 -12.73 11.78 -2.69
CA LEU A 233 -12.89 10.64 -1.76
C LEU A 233 -13.40 11.10 -0.38
N MET A 234 -12.92 12.23 0.15
CA MET A 234 -13.41 12.80 1.41
C MET A 234 -14.86 13.33 1.31
N GLU A 235 -15.26 13.85 0.15
CA GLU A 235 -16.62 14.33 -0.10
C GLU A 235 -17.66 13.19 -0.07
N ARG A 236 -17.28 11.96 -0.39
CA ARG A 236 -18.20 10.81 -0.45
C ARG A 236 -18.69 10.31 0.91
N PHE A 237 -18.05 10.65 2.03
CA PHE A 237 -18.53 10.17 3.33
C PHE A 237 -19.75 10.95 3.83
N GLY A 238 -20.89 10.26 3.93
CA GLY A 238 -22.08 10.70 4.64
C GLY A 238 -22.07 10.39 6.15
N PRO A 239 -23.10 10.84 6.90
CA PRO A 239 -23.22 10.62 8.35
C PRO A 239 -23.21 9.14 8.76
N GLU A 240 -23.77 8.25 7.93
CA GLU A 240 -23.82 6.80 8.14
C GLU A 240 -22.42 6.15 8.24
N HIS A 241 -21.41 6.79 7.64
CA HIS A 241 -20.05 6.27 7.56
C HIS A 241 -19.04 7.01 8.43
N LYS A 242 -19.52 7.81 9.40
CA LYS A 242 -18.68 8.71 10.21
C LYS A 242 -17.47 8.04 10.87
N LYS A 243 -17.56 6.74 11.26
CA LYS A 243 -16.44 6.02 11.88
C LYS A 243 -15.23 5.87 10.95
N LYS A 244 -15.43 5.87 9.63
CA LYS A 244 -14.36 5.72 8.62
C LYS A 244 -13.51 6.98 8.46
N TRP A 245 -13.93 8.15 8.96
CA TRP A 245 -13.10 9.37 8.92
C TRP A 245 -11.72 9.21 9.56
N ILE A 246 -11.58 8.29 10.52
CA ILE A 246 -10.29 8.00 11.16
C ILE A 246 -9.23 7.55 10.14
N LEU A 247 -9.65 6.90 9.05
CA LEU A 247 -8.77 6.38 7.99
C LEU A 247 -8.06 7.51 7.22
N PHE A 248 -8.68 8.68 7.10
CA PHE A 248 -8.10 9.83 6.42
C PHE A 248 -7.07 10.60 7.26
N ASN A 249 -6.96 10.34 8.57
CA ASN A 249 -6.14 11.17 9.45
C ASN A 249 -4.67 11.28 9.00
N SER A 250 -4.04 10.18 8.60
CA SER A 250 -2.64 10.19 8.16
C SER A 250 -2.49 10.99 6.87
N LEU A 251 -3.23 10.63 5.82
CA LEU A 251 -3.20 11.33 4.53
C LEU A 251 -3.48 12.84 4.69
N TYR A 252 -4.52 13.19 5.44
CA TYR A 252 -4.87 14.59 5.70
C TYR A 252 -3.74 15.34 6.41
N ASN A 253 -3.16 14.75 7.46
CA ASN A 253 -2.07 15.40 8.20
C ASN A 253 -0.86 15.61 7.32
N ASP A 254 -0.50 14.62 6.50
CA ASP A 254 0.65 14.67 5.60
C ASP A 254 0.45 15.73 4.52
N LEU A 255 -0.71 15.76 3.86
CA LEU A 255 -1.04 16.75 2.84
C LEU A 255 -1.09 18.17 3.41
N LYS A 256 -1.79 18.37 4.54
CA LYS A 256 -1.85 19.67 5.21
C LYS A 256 -0.46 20.16 5.63
N LYS A 257 0.37 19.26 6.17
CA LYS A 257 1.73 19.61 6.60
C LYS A 257 2.61 19.97 5.39
N ASN A 258 2.53 19.22 4.30
CA ASN A 258 3.29 19.49 3.08
C ASN A 258 2.84 20.81 2.43
N LEU A 259 1.54 21.10 2.33
CA LEU A 259 1.03 22.41 1.87
C LEU A 259 1.64 23.55 2.69
N PHE A 260 1.55 23.48 4.03
CA PHE A 260 2.07 24.52 4.90
C PHE A 260 3.59 24.69 4.76
N CYS A 261 4.35 23.61 4.82
CA CYS A 261 5.82 23.65 4.78
C CYS A 261 6.38 24.05 3.41
N HIS A 262 5.60 23.91 2.34
CA HIS A 262 5.93 24.43 1.01
C HIS A 262 5.37 25.83 0.75
N LYS A 263 5.00 26.58 1.81
CA LYS A 263 4.52 27.96 1.75
C LYS A 263 3.13 28.16 1.12
N TYR A 264 2.34 27.09 0.98
CA TYR A 264 0.92 27.15 0.62
C TYR A 264 0.04 27.27 1.88
N THR A 265 0.32 28.27 2.71
CA THR A 265 -0.32 28.43 4.03
C THR A 265 -1.82 28.69 3.93
N GLU A 266 -2.24 29.53 2.97
CA GLU A 266 -3.67 29.82 2.76
C GLU A 266 -4.42 28.57 2.33
N GLU A 267 -3.85 27.78 1.43
CA GLU A 267 -4.43 26.53 0.94
C GLU A 267 -4.48 25.46 2.03
N ALA A 268 -3.46 25.39 2.89
CA ALA A 268 -3.49 24.53 4.07
C ALA A 268 -4.63 24.91 5.02
N ILE A 269 -4.94 26.20 5.16
CA ILE A 269 -6.08 26.69 5.95
C ILE A 269 -7.41 26.39 5.25
N LEU A 270 -7.53 26.61 3.95
CA LEU A 270 -8.73 26.26 3.17
C LEU A 270 -9.02 24.76 3.25
N PHE A 271 -8.01 23.91 3.10
CA PHE A 271 -8.14 22.47 3.24
C PHE A 271 -8.55 22.04 4.65
N TRP A 272 -8.02 22.70 5.69
CA TRP A 272 -8.48 22.51 7.07
C TRP A 272 -9.94 22.92 7.27
N LYS A 273 -10.37 24.08 6.73
CA LYS A 273 -11.77 24.54 6.80
C LYS A 273 -12.70 23.54 6.13
N PHE A 274 -12.35 23.07 4.94
CA PHE A 274 -13.07 22.01 4.23
C PHE A 274 -13.24 20.76 5.11
N LEU A 275 -12.15 20.22 5.67
CA LEU A 275 -12.26 19.04 6.52
C LEU A 275 -13.11 19.33 7.78
N LYS A 276 -12.91 20.48 8.44
CA LYS A 276 -13.70 20.89 9.60
C LYS A 276 -15.19 20.90 9.29
N ARG A 277 -15.60 21.43 8.13
CA ARG A 277 -16.98 21.44 7.66
C ARG A 277 -17.49 20.01 7.44
N ARG A 278 -16.77 19.18 6.68
CA ARG A 278 -17.16 17.78 6.40
C ARG A 278 -17.30 16.94 7.67
N LEU A 279 -16.42 17.12 8.65
CA LEU A 279 -16.50 16.41 9.94
C LEU A 279 -17.72 16.85 10.77
N ALA A 280 -18.14 18.12 10.65
CA ALA A 280 -19.34 18.63 11.29
C ALA A 280 -20.61 18.11 10.60
N GLU A 281 -20.69 18.18 9.27
CA GLU A 281 -21.82 17.69 8.46
C GLU A 281 -22.10 16.20 8.68
N THR A 282 -21.05 15.42 8.92
CA THR A 282 -21.15 13.97 9.18
C THR A 282 -21.32 13.62 10.66
N ASN A 283 -21.41 14.61 11.56
CA ASN A 283 -21.50 14.42 13.01
C ASN A 283 -20.40 13.49 13.58
N TYR A 284 -19.17 13.59 13.05
CA TYR A 284 -18.06 12.76 13.49
C TYR A 284 -17.36 13.33 14.74
N LYS A 285 -16.77 14.52 14.62
CA LYS A 285 -16.10 15.22 15.73
C LYS A 285 -16.00 16.71 15.44
N LYS A 286 -16.01 17.53 16.51
CA LYS A 286 -15.62 18.94 16.40
C LYS A 286 -14.11 19.02 16.25
N MET A 287 -13.65 19.72 15.21
CA MET A 287 -12.23 19.97 14.99
C MET A 287 -11.79 21.24 15.73
N SER A 288 -10.67 21.18 16.44
CA SER A 288 -10.05 22.36 17.05
C SER A 288 -9.63 23.39 16.00
N GLU A 289 -9.29 24.58 16.44
CA GLU A 289 -8.68 25.62 15.60
C GLU A 289 -7.46 25.10 14.83
N PHE A 290 -7.18 25.76 13.70
CA PHE A 290 -6.02 25.46 12.87
C PHE A 290 -4.75 25.62 13.70
N LYS A 291 -3.89 24.60 13.67
CA LYS A 291 -2.57 24.64 14.28
C LYS A 291 -1.53 24.44 13.19
N ALA A 292 -0.62 25.41 13.09
CA ALA A 292 0.57 25.30 12.27
C ALA A 292 1.39 24.06 12.71
N PRO A 293 2.07 23.37 11.77
CA PRO A 293 3.07 22.36 12.10
C PRO A 293 4.12 22.92 13.07
N LYS A 294 4.54 22.12 14.05
CA LYS A 294 5.59 22.52 15.02
C LYS A 294 6.96 22.71 14.35
N SER A 295 7.23 21.97 13.28
CA SER A 295 8.46 22.01 12.50
C SER A 295 8.19 21.55 11.07
N CYS A 296 8.97 22.10 10.14
CA CYS A 296 9.07 21.67 8.74
C CYS A 296 10.35 20.87 8.45
N ASP A 297 11.17 20.62 9.47
CA ASP A 297 12.34 19.74 9.41
C ASP A 297 11.93 18.32 9.82
N ASP A 298 11.12 17.69 8.98
CA ASP A 298 10.61 16.34 9.19
C ASP A 298 10.81 15.51 7.91
N GLN A 299 11.25 14.26 8.06
CA GLN A 299 11.42 13.28 6.99
C GLN A 299 10.15 13.08 6.14
N PHE A 300 8.96 13.39 6.69
CA PHE A 300 7.69 13.32 5.97
C PHE A 300 7.42 14.53 5.03
N ILE A 301 8.31 15.53 4.98
CA ILE A 301 8.26 16.61 4.00
C ILE A 301 9.04 16.20 2.75
N ILE A 302 8.32 16.03 1.64
CA ILE A 302 8.90 15.50 0.41
C ILE A 302 9.40 16.65 -0.46
N GLN A 303 10.69 16.59 -0.80
CA GLN A 303 11.38 17.67 -1.51
C GLN A 303 11.55 17.40 -3.01
N THR A 304 11.09 16.25 -3.52
CA THR A 304 11.25 15.89 -4.93
C THR A 304 10.49 16.86 -5.83
N GLU A 305 11.08 17.17 -7.00
CA GLU A 305 10.50 18.11 -7.95
C GLU A 305 9.11 17.65 -8.45
N SER A 306 8.98 16.36 -8.75
CA SER A 306 7.70 15.76 -9.17
C SER A 306 6.60 15.95 -8.12
N TYR A 307 6.91 15.76 -6.84
CA TYR A 307 5.93 15.96 -5.77
C TYR A 307 5.57 17.44 -5.61
N ARG A 308 6.57 18.34 -5.65
CA ARG A 308 6.34 19.78 -5.56
C ARG A 308 5.44 20.29 -6.68
N ASN A 309 5.62 19.80 -7.91
CA ASN A 309 4.73 20.14 -9.03
C ASN A 309 3.29 19.66 -8.79
N ASN A 310 3.10 18.43 -8.27
CA ASN A 310 1.76 17.94 -7.93
C ASN A 310 1.13 18.73 -6.76
N LEU A 311 1.95 19.15 -5.79
CA LEU A 311 1.52 19.98 -4.67
C LEU A 311 1.12 21.39 -5.12
N ASP A 312 1.81 21.98 -6.09
CA ASP A 312 1.44 23.28 -6.69
C ASP A 312 0.08 23.21 -7.41
N GLN A 313 -0.13 22.15 -8.19
CA GLN A 313 -1.43 21.88 -8.81
C GLN A 313 -2.53 21.67 -7.77
N CYS A 314 -2.22 20.97 -6.67
CA CYS A 314 -3.12 20.80 -5.53
C CYS A 314 -3.50 22.13 -4.90
N ALA A 315 -2.50 22.99 -4.62
CA ALA A 315 -2.72 24.32 -4.05
C ALA A 315 -3.60 25.19 -4.97
N THR A 316 -3.32 25.18 -6.28
CA THR A 316 -4.12 25.89 -7.28
C THR A 316 -5.58 25.39 -7.30
N TRP A 317 -5.77 24.07 -7.27
CA TRP A 317 -7.11 23.48 -7.23
C TRP A 317 -7.86 23.83 -5.96
N ILE A 318 -7.21 23.73 -4.78
CA ILE A 318 -7.79 24.09 -3.47
C ILE A 318 -8.22 25.55 -3.48
N ARG A 319 -7.35 26.46 -3.94
CA ARG A 319 -7.64 27.89 -4.03
C ARG A 319 -8.82 28.20 -4.95
N LYS A 320 -9.07 27.38 -5.97
CA LYS A 320 -10.18 27.57 -6.91
C LYS A 320 -11.50 27.00 -6.39
N ASN A 321 -11.46 25.85 -5.72
CA ASN A 321 -12.68 25.06 -5.44
C ASN A 321 -13.08 25.02 -3.96
N LEU A 322 -12.17 25.31 -3.03
CA LEU A 322 -12.45 25.29 -1.58
C LEU A 322 -12.55 26.70 -0.98
N LYS A 323 -12.63 27.74 -1.82
CA LYS A 323 -12.98 29.09 -1.36
C LYS A 323 -14.47 29.14 -1.04
N GLU A 324 -14.76 29.22 0.25
CA GLU A 324 -16.06 29.59 0.82
C GLU A 324 -16.03 31.03 1.30
#